data_AF-A0A9Q0WL28-F1
#
_entry.id   AF-A0A9Q0WL28-F1
#
_cell.length_a   1.000
_cell.length_b   1.000
_cell.length_c   1.000
_cell.angle_alpha   90.00
_cell.angle_beta   90.00
_cell.angle_gamma   90.00
#
_symmetry.space_group_name_H-M   'P 1'
#
loop_
_entity.id
_entity.type
_entity.pdbx_description
1 polymer ?
#
loop_
_entity_poly.entity_id
_entity_poly.type
_entity_poly.pdbx_seq_one_letter_code
_entity_poly.pdbx_strand_id
1 'polypeptide(L)'
;MASMLSSRDVSGFKFLFFIAIMYAIISLLVHSVLHMKFIKPLSIDAPLDRFSEARAIHHVAVLTKDGRQEGRPGLRKAAVYIKEQLEMLKERAESNIRVEVEETTINGSFSMIFLGHSMSFAYRDHINIVARISSADVKETDPSVLINGHFDSPLGSPGAGDCGSCVASMLELARVTVESGWIPPRPLIFAF
;
A
#
# COMPACT_ATOMS: atom_id res chain seq x y z
N MET A 1 -38.53 -16.51 48.69
CA MET A 1 -37.69 -15.77 49.64
C MET A 1 -36.44 -15.33 48.89
N ALA A 2 -36.24 -14.03 48.70
CA ALA A 2 -35.00 -13.52 48.12
C ALA A 2 -33.91 -13.62 49.20
N SER A 3 -32.88 -14.45 48.96
CA SER A 3 -31.71 -14.50 49.83
C SER A 3 -31.03 -13.13 49.78
N MET A 4 -31.09 -12.38 50.88
CA MET A 4 -30.36 -11.13 51.02
C MET A 4 -28.87 -11.47 51.08
N LEU A 5 -28.09 -10.94 50.13
CA LEU A 5 -26.63 -11.10 50.11
C LEU A 5 -26.05 -10.70 51.46
N SER A 6 -25.24 -11.56 52.07
CA SER A 6 -24.56 -11.21 53.31
C SER A 6 -23.53 -10.11 53.07
N SER A 7 -23.14 -9.38 54.10
CA SER A 7 -22.09 -8.34 53.97
C SER A 7 -20.76 -8.91 53.46
N ARG A 8 -20.50 -10.21 53.69
CA ARG A 8 -19.35 -10.93 53.13
C ARG A 8 -19.49 -11.14 51.62
N ASP A 9 -20.68 -11.50 51.14
CA ASP A 9 -20.95 -11.68 49.71
C ASP A 9 -20.81 -10.36 48.95
N VAL A 10 -21.30 -9.26 49.53
CA VAL A 10 -21.13 -7.91 48.96
C VAL A 10 -19.64 -7.53 48.88
N SER A 11 -18.84 -7.85 49.91
CA SER A 11 -17.40 -7.60 49.89
C SER A 11 -16.65 -8.47 48.87
N GLY A 12 -17.04 -9.75 48.75
CA GLY A 12 -16.48 -10.66 47.75
C GLY A 12 -16.79 -10.22 46.32
N PHE A 13 -18.02 -9.78 46.06
CA PHE A 13 -18.41 -9.23 44.77
C PHE A 13 -17.61 -7.96 44.41
N LYS A 14 -17.44 -7.04 45.37
CA LYS A 14 -16.61 -5.84 45.19
C LYS A 14 -15.15 -6.20 44.85
N PHE A 15 -14.59 -7.20 45.51
CA PHE A 15 -13.23 -7.66 45.25
C PHE A 15 -13.07 -8.29 43.86
N LEU A 16 -13.99 -9.17 43.46
CA LEU A 16 -13.99 -9.77 42.12
C LEU A 16 -14.19 -8.71 41.03
N PHE A 17 -15.08 -7.76 41.26
CA PHE A 17 -15.31 -6.63 40.35
C PHE A 17 -14.06 -5.76 40.22
N PHE A 18 -13.35 -5.50 41.32
CA PHE A 18 -12.07 -4.79 41.31
C PHE A 18 -11.00 -5.54 40.51
N ILE A 19 -10.85 -6.86 40.70
CA ILE A 19 -9.92 -7.68 39.92
C ILE A 19 -10.28 -7.64 38.43
N ALA A 20 -11.56 -7.75 38.08
CA ALA A 20 -12.01 -7.70 36.69
C ALA A 20 -11.66 -6.37 36.02
N ILE A 21 -11.88 -5.24 36.72
CA ILE A 21 -11.48 -3.90 36.23
C ILE A 21 -9.96 -3.82 36.07
N MET A 22 -9.21 -4.26 37.08
CA MET A 22 -7.75 -4.25 37.02
C MET A 22 -7.24 -5.06 35.82
N TYR A 23 -7.78 -6.25 35.60
CA TYR A 23 -7.43 -7.10 34.47
C TYR A 23 -7.80 -6.45 33.13
N ALA A 24 -8.97 -5.81 33.03
CA ALA A 24 -9.38 -5.07 31.84
C ALA A 24 -8.41 -3.91 31.55
N ILE A 25 -8.02 -3.13 32.57
CA ILE A 25 -7.07 -2.03 32.42
C ILE A 25 -5.70 -2.54 31.97
N ILE A 26 -5.19 -3.61 32.61
CA ILE A 26 -3.91 -4.21 32.21
C ILE A 26 -4.00 -4.74 30.78
N SER A 27 -5.10 -5.39 30.40
CA SER A 27 -5.30 -5.90 29.05
C SER A 27 -5.34 -4.78 28.01
N LEU A 28 -6.02 -3.66 28.30
CA LEU A 28 -6.05 -2.48 27.43
C LEU A 28 -4.68 -1.82 27.31
N LEU A 29 -3.92 -1.73 28.41
CA LEU A 29 -2.56 -1.20 28.41
C LEU A 29 -1.64 -2.08 27.54
N VAL A 30 -1.66 -3.41 27.77
CA VAL A 30 -0.87 -4.37 27.00
C VAL A 30 -1.25 -4.30 25.53
N HIS A 31 -2.55 -4.27 25.22
CA HIS A 31 -3.03 -4.13 23.84
C HIS A 31 -2.51 -2.83 23.20
N SER A 32 -2.58 -1.70 23.91
CA SER A 32 -2.08 -0.42 23.42
C SER A 32 -0.57 -0.45 23.17
N VAL A 33 0.20 -0.99 24.11
CA VAL A 33 1.67 -1.08 23.99
C VAL A 33 2.10 -2.00 22.85
N LEU A 34 1.39 -3.11 22.63
CA LEU A 34 1.74 -4.10 21.60
C LEU A 34 1.21 -3.74 20.21
N HIS A 35 0.00 -3.17 20.12
CA HIS A 35 -0.70 -2.99 18.84
C HIS A 35 -0.88 -1.54 18.42
N MET A 36 -0.75 -0.56 19.32
CA MET A 36 -0.99 0.86 19.02
C MET A 36 0.28 1.69 18.93
N LYS A 37 1.47 1.05 18.98
CA LYS A 37 2.76 1.69 18.68
C LYS A 37 2.99 1.78 17.17
N PHE A 38 2.19 2.60 16.50
CA PHE A 38 2.34 2.84 15.06
C PHE A 38 3.57 3.69 14.78
N ILE A 39 4.12 3.54 13.57
CA ILE A 39 5.16 4.42 13.05
C ILE A 39 4.59 5.83 12.99
N LYS A 40 5.35 6.82 13.47
CA LYS A 40 4.92 8.22 13.37
C LYS A 40 4.91 8.63 11.89
N PRO A 41 3.77 9.09 11.36
CA PRO A 41 3.72 9.51 9.97
C PRO A 41 4.58 10.74 9.72
N LEU A 42 5.18 10.79 8.54
CA LEU A 42 6.04 11.88 8.10
C LEU A 42 5.29 12.83 7.17
N SER A 43 5.50 14.14 7.35
CA SER A 43 4.83 15.21 6.62
C SER A 43 5.38 15.37 5.18
N ILE A 44 4.78 16.27 4.41
CA ILE A 44 5.13 16.49 3.00
C ILE A 44 6.59 16.97 2.83
N ASP A 45 7.09 17.73 3.81
CA ASP A 45 8.45 18.28 3.86
C ASP A 45 9.46 17.33 4.49
N ALA A 46 9.09 16.06 4.68
CA ALA A 46 10.01 15.07 5.23
C ALA A 46 11.25 14.92 4.35
N PRO A 47 12.44 14.67 4.94
CA PRO A 47 13.67 14.47 4.19
C PRO A 47 13.54 13.48 3.02
N LEU A 48 14.30 13.73 1.94
CA LEU A 48 14.18 12.94 0.70
C LEU A 48 14.60 11.48 0.88
N ASP A 49 15.48 11.21 1.83
CA ASP A 49 15.95 9.88 2.24
C ASP A 49 14.93 9.10 3.09
N ARG A 50 13.74 9.67 3.32
CA ARG A 50 12.68 9.05 4.13
C ARG A 50 11.39 8.93 3.34
N PHE A 51 10.68 7.83 3.58
CA PHE A 51 9.31 7.67 3.10
C PHE A 51 8.36 8.66 3.80
N SER A 52 7.66 9.48 3.04
CA SER A 52 6.62 10.38 3.56
C SER A 52 5.22 9.81 3.35
N GLU A 53 4.50 9.61 4.45
CA GLU A 53 3.09 9.25 4.39
C GLU A 53 2.27 10.36 3.71
N ALA A 54 2.56 11.63 3.98
CA ALA A 54 1.83 12.73 3.36
C ALA A 54 2.00 12.79 1.83
N ARG A 55 3.20 12.49 1.30
CA ARG A 55 3.43 12.35 -0.15
C ARG A 55 2.65 11.17 -0.73
N ALA A 56 2.65 10.01 -0.05
CA ALA A 56 1.86 8.86 -0.46
C ALA A 56 0.34 9.15 -0.44
N ILE A 57 -0.18 9.77 0.63
CA ILE A 57 -1.60 10.18 0.74
C ILE A 57 -1.99 11.14 -0.38
N HIS A 58 -1.09 12.01 -0.84
CA HIS A 58 -1.36 12.86 -2.01
C HIS A 58 -1.62 12.02 -3.27
N HIS A 59 -0.80 10.99 -3.54
CA HIS A 59 -1.06 10.06 -4.63
C HIS A 59 -2.41 9.34 -4.47
N VAL A 60 -2.77 8.90 -3.26
CA VAL A 60 -4.09 8.28 -3.00
C VAL A 60 -5.22 9.24 -3.35
N ALA A 61 -5.12 10.52 -2.95
CA ALA A 61 -6.14 11.52 -3.24
C ALA A 61 -6.32 11.75 -4.75
N VAL A 62 -5.24 11.71 -5.54
CA VAL A 62 -5.32 11.82 -7.00
C VAL A 62 -5.94 10.56 -7.61
N LEU A 63 -5.49 9.38 -7.20
CA LEU A 63 -5.94 8.08 -7.71
C LEU A 63 -7.39 7.73 -7.35
N THR A 64 -7.97 8.38 -6.34
CA THR A 64 -9.34 8.12 -5.87
C THR A 64 -10.36 9.12 -6.38
N LYS A 65 -9.91 10.17 -7.07
CA LYS A 65 -10.79 11.23 -7.60
C LYS A 65 -11.73 10.72 -8.68
N ASP A 66 -11.20 9.92 -9.61
CA ASP A 66 -11.96 9.28 -10.67
C ASP A 66 -11.97 7.76 -10.42
N GLY A 67 -13.12 7.11 -10.60
CA GLY A 67 -13.23 5.66 -10.42
C GLY A 67 -12.33 4.90 -11.41
N ARG A 68 -11.39 4.10 -10.89
CA ARG A 68 -10.40 3.30 -11.64
C ARG A 68 -10.88 1.90 -11.99
N GLN A 69 -12.20 1.68 -11.95
CA GLN A 69 -12.78 0.41 -12.35
C GLN A 69 -12.45 0.12 -13.81
N GLU A 70 -12.19 -1.16 -14.10
CA GLU A 70 -12.02 -1.63 -15.47
C GLU A 70 -13.15 -1.16 -16.41
N GLY A 71 -12.74 -0.71 -17.60
CA GLY A 71 -13.61 -0.08 -18.59
C GLY A 71 -14.02 1.38 -18.32
N ARG A 72 -13.60 2.00 -17.20
CA ARG A 72 -13.85 3.43 -16.94
C ARG A 72 -12.67 4.31 -17.37
N PRO A 73 -12.93 5.57 -17.78
CA PRO A 73 -11.87 6.52 -18.13
C PRO A 73 -10.88 6.79 -16.99
N GLY A 74 -11.30 6.63 -15.73
CA GLY A 74 -10.45 6.82 -14.56
C GLY A 74 -9.25 5.86 -14.51
N LEU A 75 -9.38 4.65 -15.03
CA LEU A 75 -8.28 3.69 -15.12
C LEU A 75 -7.15 4.23 -16.02
N ARG A 76 -7.51 4.72 -17.20
CA ARG A 76 -6.53 5.29 -18.14
C ARG A 76 -5.89 6.57 -17.60
N LYS A 77 -6.66 7.40 -16.89
CA LYS A 77 -6.11 8.58 -16.20
C LYS A 77 -5.12 8.19 -15.11
N ALA A 78 -5.41 7.14 -14.35
CA ALA A 78 -4.49 6.61 -13.34
C ALA A 78 -3.20 6.08 -13.98
N ALA A 79 -3.30 5.35 -15.09
CA ALA A 79 -2.12 4.91 -15.85
C ALA A 79 -1.26 6.10 -16.31
N VAL A 80 -1.87 7.11 -16.94
CA VAL A 80 -1.17 8.34 -17.35
C VAL A 80 -0.48 9.00 -16.15
N TYR A 81 -1.20 9.16 -15.03
CA TYR A 81 -0.65 9.75 -13.83
C TYR A 81 0.57 8.99 -13.28
N ILE A 82 0.47 7.66 -13.16
CA ILE A 82 1.56 6.81 -12.66
C ILE A 82 2.79 6.94 -13.56
N LYS A 83 2.59 6.87 -14.88
CA LYS A 83 3.67 7.03 -15.86
C LYS A 83 4.33 8.40 -15.75
N GLU A 84 3.55 9.47 -15.65
CA GLU A 84 4.07 10.83 -15.47
C GLU A 84 4.88 10.96 -14.18
N GLN A 85 4.43 10.38 -13.06
CA GLN A 85 5.22 10.39 -11.82
C GLN A 85 6.57 9.67 -11.99
N LEU A 86 6.59 8.54 -12.69
CA LEU A 86 7.80 7.75 -12.93
C LEU A 86 8.76 8.44 -13.92
N GLU A 87 8.25 9.08 -14.97
CA GLU A 87 9.08 9.86 -15.91
C GLU A 87 9.67 11.10 -15.22
N MET A 88 8.91 11.79 -14.37
CA MET A 88 9.46 12.88 -13.54
C MET A 88 10.54 12.39 -12.57
N LEU A 89 10.46 11.14 -12.09
CA LEU A 89 11.51 10.54 -11.28
C LEU A 89 12.75 10.24 -12.11
N LYS A 90 12.57 9.71 -13.32
CA LYS A 90 13.66 9.45 -14.27
C LYS A 90 14.42 10.72 -14.63
N GLU A 91 13.73 11.84 -14.86
CA GLU A 91 14.35 13.14 -15.13
C GLU A 91 15.18 13.67 -13.96
N ARG A 92 14.83 13.29 -12.74
CA ARG A 92 15.52 13.70 -11.50
C ARG A 92 16.61 12.73 -11.06
N ALA A 93 16.75 11.59 -11.72
CA ALA A 93 17.73 10.58 -11.34
C ALA A 93 19.17 11.05 -11.59
N GLU A 94 20.04 10.78 -10.62
CA GLU A 94 21.47 11.02 -10.75
C GLU A 94 22.13 10.03 -11.74
N SER A 95 23.31 10.36 -12.27
CA SER A 95 23.98 9.57 -13.33
C SER A 95 24.38 8.15 -12.92
N ASN A 96 24.43 7.86 -11.62
CA ASN A 96 24.70 6.55 -11.04
C ASN A 96 23.44 5.67 -10.92
N ILE A 97 22.26 6.21 -11.15
CA ILE A 97 20.98 5.49 -11.12
C ILE A 97 20.37 5.50 -12.52
N ARG A 98 20.02 4.31 -13.01
CA ARG A 98 19.25 4.14 -14.24
C ARG A 98 17.79 3.90 -13.89
N VAL A 99 16.91 4.74 -14.44
CA VAL A 99 15.45 4.59 -14.35
C VAL A 99 14.89 4.35 -15.74
N GLU A 100 14.18 3.23 -15.90
CA GLU A 100 13.53 2.83 -17.14
C GLU A 100 12.04 2.69 -16.87
N VAL A 101 11.21 3.23 -17.77
CA VAL A 101 9.75 3.22 -17.63
C VAL A 101 9.17 2.69 -18.93
N GLU A 102 8.32 1.68 -18.82
CA GLU A 102 7.66 1.03 -19.94
C GLU A 102 6.17 0.93 -19.69
N GLU A 103 5.37 1.26 -20.70
CA GLU A 103 3.94 1.02 -20.72
C GLU A 103 3.69 -0.13 -21.69
N THR A 104 3.02 -1.18 -21.19
CA THR A 104 2.69 -2.36 -21.99
C THR A 104 1.18 -2.48 -22.12
N THR A 105 0.74 -3.03 -23.24
CA THR A 105 -0.68 -3.31 -23.50
C THR A 105 -0.81 -4.78 -23.84
N ILE A 106 -1.62 -5.51 -23.07
CA ILE A 106 -1.76 -6.96 -23.19
C ILE A 106 -3.21 -7.38 -23.40
N ASN A 107 -3.36 -8.49 -24.10
CA ASN A 107 -4.61 -9.23 -24.24
C ASN A 107 -4.44 -10.58 -23.56
N GLY A 108 -5.49 -11.10 -22.93
CA GLY A 108 -5.37 -12.38 -22.25
C GLY A 108 -6.69 -12.87 -21.69
N SER A 109 -6.63 -14.04 -21.08
CA SER A 109 -7.75 -14.63 -20.37
C SER A 109 -7.27 -15.49 -19.21
N PHE A 110 -8.13 -15.63 -18.22
CA PHE A 110 -7.94 -16.55 -17.10
C PHE A 110 -9.28 -17.12 -16.68
N SER A 111 -9.24 -18.30 -16.06
CA SER A 111 -10.43 -18.93 -15.49
C SER A 111 -10.31 -18.98 -13.97
N MET A 112 -11.41 -18.73 -13.29
CA MET A 112 -11.51 -18.69 -11.83
C MET A 112 -12.85 -19.29 -11.39
N ILE A 113 -12.87 -19.95 -10.24
CA ILE A 113 -14.12 -20.34 -9.59
C ILE A 113 -14.63 -19.15 -8.78
N PHE A 114 -15.81 -18.66 -9.11
CA PHE A 114 -16.50 -17.61 -8.36
C PHE A 114 -17.89 -18.09 -7.96
N LEU A 115 -18.20 -18.01 -6.65
CA LEU A 115 -19.46 -18.51 -6.07
C LEU A 115 -19.79 -19.97 -6.47
N GLY A 116 -18.77 -20.83 -6.60
CA GLY A 116 -18.93 -22.22 -6.98
C GLY A 116 -19.09 -22.49 -8.48
N HIS A 117 -19.06 -21.46 -9.31
CA HIS A 117 -19.15 -21.57 -10.77
C HIS A 117 -17.82 -21.25 -11.44
N SER A 118 -17.43 -22.05 -12.44
CA SER A 118 -16.28 -21.73 -13.28
C SER A 118 -16.63 -20.55 -14.19
N MET A 119 -15.87 -19.47 -14.08
CA MET A 119 -15.99 -18.27 -14.90
C MET A 119 -14.67 -18.04 -15.63
N SER A 120 -14.75 -17.76 -16.93
CA SER A 120 -13.60 -17.35 -17.74
C SER A 120 -13.68 -15.86 -18.01
N PHE A 121 -12.65 -15.13 -17.59
CA PHE A 121 -12.50 -13.70 -17.82
C PHE A 121 -11.52 -13.49 -18.96
N ALA A 122 -11.88 -12.64 -19.90
CA ALA A 122 -11.00 -12.20 -20.97
C ALA A 122 -10.86 -10.69 -20.90
N TYR A 123 -9.65 -10.20 -21.06
CA TYR A 123 -9.34 -8.77 -21.10
C TYR A 123 -8.66 -8.43 -22.42
N ARG A 124 -8.90 -7.20 -22.86
CA ARG A 124 -8.28 -6.63 -24.05
C ARG A 124 -7.75 -5.26 -23.72
N ASP A 125 -6.64 -4.93 -24.36
CA ASP A 125 -5.96 -3.65 -24.26
C ASP A 125 -5.70 -3.25 -22.80
N HIS A 126 -5.36 -4.24 -21.96
CA HIS A 126 -5.10 -4.01 -20.54
C HIS A 126 -3.70 -3.43 -20.37
N ILE A 127 -3.62 -2.28 -19.69
CA ILE A 127 -2.41 -1.49 -19.57
C ILE A 127 -1.68 -1.91 -18.29
N ASN A 128 -0.39 -2.20 -18.39
CA ASN A 128 0.50 -2.31 -17.23
C ASN A 128 1.61 -1.29 -17.36
N ILE A 129 2.05 -0.73 -16.24
CA ILE A 129 3.19 0.18 -16.21
C ILE A 129 4.30 -0.48 -15.40
N VAL A 130 5.48 -0.57 -16.00
CA VAL A 130 6.64 -1.17 -15.37
C VAL A 130 7.74 -0.13 -15.28
N ALA A 131 8.29 0.07 -14.09
CA ALA A 131 9.50 0.86 -13.90
C ALA A 131 10.61 -0.01 -13.33
N ARG A 132 11.82 0.10 -13.90
CA ARG A 132 13.03 -0.52 -13.36
C ARG A 132 13.97 0.57 -12.87
N ILE A 133 14.41 0.44 -11.62
CA ILE A 133 15.37 1.33 -10.97
C ILE A 133 16.59 0.51 -10.57
N SER A 134 17.76 0.89 -11.05
CA SER A 134 18.99 0.16 -10.80
C SER A 134 20.22 1.05 -10.75
N SER A 135 21.33 0.53 -10.22
CA SER A 135 22.65 1.14 -10.45
C SER A 135 22.96 1.19 -11.95
N ALA A 136 23.73 2.20 -12.38
CA ALA A 136 24.26 2.29 -13.74
C ALA A 136 25.22 1.14 -14.09
N ASP A 137 25.85 0.53 -13.10
CA ASP A 137 26.83 -0.56 -13.28
C ASP A 137 26.20 -1.97 -13.26
N VAL A 138 24.87 -2.07 -13.12
CA VAL A 138 24.19 -3.36 -12.99
C VAL A 138 24.22 -4.15 -14.29
N LYS A 139 24.33 -5.48 -14.20
CA LYS A 139 24.24 -6.36 -15.36
C LYS A 139 22.81 -6.83 -15.56
N GLU A 140 22.42 -7.08 -16.81
CA GLU A 140 21.09 -7.61 -17.14
C GLU A 140 20.82 -8.99 -16.52
N THR A 141 21.87 -9.74 -16.18
CA THR A 141 21.77 -11.05 -15.54
C THR A 141 21.60 -10.96 -14.02
N ASP A 142 21.65 -9.77 -13.43
CA ASP A 142 21.59 -9.63 -11.98
C ASP A 142 20.16 -9.88 -11.47
N PRO A 143 20.00 -10.62 -10.36
CA PRO A 143 18.67 -10.90 -9.82
C PRO A 143 17.99 -9.61 -9.37
N SER A 144 16.72 -9.46 -9.70
CA SER A 144 15.92 -8.27 -9.40
C SER A 144 14.88 -8.54 -8.32
N VAL A 145 14.41 -7.48 -7.66
CA VAL A 145 13.27 -7.54 -6.74
C VAL A 145 12.06 -6.92 -7.43
N LEU A 146 10.98 -7.69 -7.55
CA LEU A 146 9.70 -7.21 -8.08
C LEU A 146 8.79 -6.76 -6.95
N ILE A 147 8.31 -5.52 -7.06
CA ILE A 147 7.28 -4.91 -6.23
C ILE A 147 6.07 -4.72 -7.14
N ASN A 148 4.97 -5.40 -6.82
CA ASN A 148 3.77 -5.39 -7.65
C ASN A 148 2.56 -4.89 -6.86
N GLY A 149 1.71 -4.11 -7.53
CA GLY A 149 0.43 -3.67 -6.98
C GLY A 149 -0.46 -3.13 -8.09
N HIS A 150 -1.71 -3.61 -8.15
CA HIS A 150 -2.63 -3.23 -9.22
C HIS A 150 -3.18 -1.81 -9.04
N PHE A 151 -3.44 -1.12 -10.16
CA PHE A 151 -3.99 0.24 -10.18
C PHE A 151 -5.42 0.35 -10.75
N ASP A 152 -6.14 -0.76 -10.90
CA ASP A 152 -7.60 -0.73 -11.06
C ASP A 152 -8.33 -0.64 -9.70
N SER A 153 -9.65 -0.52 -9.74
CA SER A 153 -10.48 -0.55 -8.52
C SER A 153 -11.72 -1.43 -8.68
N PRO A 154 -12.27 -1.96 -7.57
CA PRO A 154 -13.51 -2.74 -7.63
C PRO A 154 -14.70 -1.93 -8.14
N LEU A 155 -15.74 -2.65 -8.59
CA LEU A 155 -16.99 -2.07 -9.06
C LEU A 155 -17.57 -1.08 -8.04
N GLY A 156 -17.79 0.17 -8.47
CA GLY A 156 -18.40 1.21 -7.64
C GLY A 156 -17.54 1.71 -6.46
N SER A 157 -16.28 1.29 -6.36
CA SER A 157 -15.36 1.72 -5.30
C SER A 157 -14.29 2.68 -5.83
N PRO A 158 -13.91 3.74 -5.08
CA PRO A 158 -12.74 4.55 -5.39
C PRO A 158 -11.42 3.77 -5.22
N GLY A 159 -11.43 2.64 -4.51
CA GLY A 159 -10.25 1.77 -4.36
C GLY A 159 -9.10 2.41 -3.56
N ALA A 160 -9.40 3.25 -2.56
CA ALA A 160 -8.35 3.93 -1.78
C ALA A 160 -7.43 2.94 -1.06
N GLY A 161 -7.99 1.98 -0.32
CA GLY A 161 -7.24 0.90 0.30
C GLY A 161 -6.82 -0.19 -0.69
N ASP A 162 -7.66 -0.45 -1.69
CA ASP A 162 -7.57 -1.59 -2.61
C ASP A 162 -7.56 -1.13 -4.09
N CYS A 163 -6.40 -0.90 -4.71
CA CYS A 163 -5.06 -0.82 -4.09
C CYS A 163 -4.41 0.55 -4.35
N GLY A 164 -5.19 1.64 -4.28
CA GLY A 164 -4.67 2.99 -4.46
C GLY A 164 -3.55 3.35 -3.46
N SER A 165 -3.66 2.86 -2.23
CA SER A 165 -2.63 2.98 -1.18
C SER A 165 -1.33 2.24 -1.53
N CYS A 166 -1.44 1.12 -2.24
CA CYS A 166 -0.33 0.29 -2.68
C CYS A 166 0.45 1.01 -3.79
N VAL A 167 -0.27 1.48 -4.82
CA VAL A 167 0.29 2.30 -5.90
C VAL A 167 0.98 3.56 -5.34
N ALA A 168 0.32 4.26 -4.42
CA ALA A 168 0.88 5.42 -3.74
C ALA A 168 2.17 5.12 -2.96
N SER A 169 2.19 3.99 -2.24
CA SER A 169 3.37 3.55 -1.50
C SER A 169 4.52 3.15 -2.43
N MET A 170 4.21 2.51 -3.56
CA MET A 170 5.18 2.16 -4.59
C MET A 170 5.80 3.40 -5.24
N LEU A 171 5.00 4.43 -5.55
CA LEU A 171 5.48 5.70 -6.09
C LEU A 171 6.40 6.44 -5.10
N GLU A 172 6.03 6.53 -3.82
CA GLU A 172 6.88 7.15 -2.80
C GLU A 172 8.15 6.32 -2.55
N LEU A 173 8.08 4.99 -2.62
CA LEU A 173 9.26 4.12 -2.50
C LEU A 173 10.21 4.27 -3.70
N ALA A 174 9.67 4.39 -4.92
CA ALA A 174 10.44 4.71 -6.11
C ALA A 174 11.14 6.07 -5.96
N ARG A 175 10.42 7.08 -5.44
CA ARG A 175 11.00 8.40 -5.13
C ARG A 175 12.13 8.32 -4.12
N VAL A 176 11.94 7.64 -2.99
CA VAL A 176 13.01 7.44 -1.99
C VAL A 176 14.22 6.74 -2.63
N THR A 177 13.99 5.72 -3.46
CA THR A 177 15.08 4.99 -4.13
C THR A 177 15.92 5.90 -5.02
N VAL A 178 15.29 6.81 -5.77
CA VAL A 178 15.97 7.70 -6.70
C VAL A 178 16.63 8.89 -5.98
N GLU A 179 15.99 9.45 -4.97
CA GLU A 179 16.36 10.75 -4.39
C GLU A 179 17.08 10.68 -3.03
N SER A 180 17.24 9.49 -2.45
CA SER A 180 17.91 9.32 -1.14
C SER A 180 19.43 9.34 -1.20
N GLY A 181 20.02 9.28 -2.40
CA GLY A 181 21.45 9.02 -2.59
C GLY A 181 21.86 7.57 -2.31
N TRP A 182 20.89 6.68 -2.01
CA TRP A 182 21.13 5.24 -1.89
C TRP A 182 21.16 4.59 -3.27
N ILE A 183 22.22 3.84 -3.56
CA ILE A 183 22.33 3.08 -4.81
C ILE A 183 21.81 1.65 -4.55
N PRO A 184 20.78 1.20 -5.29
CA PRO A 184 20.23 -0.13 -5.08
C PRO A 184 21.25 -1.20 -5.49
N PRO A 185 21.58 -2.16 -4.61
CA PRO A 185 22.56 -3.21 -4.91
C PRO A 185 22.04 -4.23 -5.93
N ARG A 186 20.72 -4.26 -6.15
CA ARG A 186 20.01 -5.08 -7.13
C ARG A 186 18.91 -4.26 -7.77
N PRO A 187 18.55 -4.51 -9.04
CA PRO A 187 17.46 -3.78 -9.67
C PRO A 187 16.14 -3.98 -8.91
N LEU A 188 15.41 -2.88 -8.76
CA LEU A 188 14.04 -2.87 -8.26
C LEU A 188 13.10 -2.67 -9.44
N ILE A 189 12.14 -3.58 -9.60
CA ILE A 189 11.11 -3.50 -10.63
C ILE A 189 9.80 -3.18 -9.93
N PHE A 190 9.15 -2.10 -10.33
CA PHE A 190 7.82 -1.70 -9.88
C PHE A 190 6.84 -2.00 -11.01
N ALA A 191 5.93 -2.96 -10.80
CA ALA A 191 4.88 -3.31 -11.75
C ALA A 191 3.53 -2.86 -11.22
N PHE A 192 2.94 -1.90 -11.90
CA PHE A 192 1.62 -1.32 -11.63
C PHE A 192 0.59 -1.95 -12.56
#